data_AF-A0A857JGE5-F1
#
_entry.id   AF-A0A857JGE5-F1
#
_cell.length_a   1.000
_cell.length_b   1.000
_cell.length_c   1.000
_cell.angle_alpha   90.00
_cell.angle_beta   90.00
_cell.angle_gamma   90.00
#
_symmetry.space_group_name_H-M   'P 1'
#
loop_
_entity.id
_entity.type
_entity.pdbx_description
1 polymer ?
#
loop_
_entity_poly.entity_id
_entity_poly.type
_entity_poly.pdbx_seq_one_letter_code
_entity_poly.pdbx_strand_id
1 'polypeptide(L)'
;MRITFTGIAILVSLSCSAFAVEQHNKHRVSVRQISHQLNQQFPFTLDFNGIKAAFEDPKIVLDVLEQNIEIEVSMFAQSQGAWVKVPCKLTGHLTFDPIDKHLILDNLLFDKLKETDDDKSLFAESSQLITFIQQTIVNHLPDLTLVDFNLLNTPLTPEATKGLLIQPRHVQLIF
;
A
#
# COMPACT_ATOMS: atom_id res chain seq x y z
N MET A 1 -9.46 -14.22 80.39
CA MET A 1 -8.26 -13.96 79.58
C MET A 1 -8.63 -14.22 78.13
N ARG A 2 -8.83 -13.17 77.31
CA ARG A 2 -9.30 -13.25 75.93
C ARG A 2 -8.08 -13.28 75.01
N ILE A 3 -7.95 -14.32 74.18
CA ILE A 3 -6.92 -14.39 73.14
C ILE A 3 -7.64 -14.26 71.79
N THR A 4 -7.38 -13.14 71.14
CA THR A 4 -7.78 -12.82 69.77
C THR A 4 -6.85 -13.56 68.80
N PHE A 5 -7.40 -14.34 67.88
CA PHE A 5 -6.67 -14.77 66.67
C PHE A 5 -7.45 -14.32 65.44
N THR A 6 -7.02 -13.18 64.93
CA THR A 6 -7.27 -12.63 63.60
C THR A 6 -6.66 -13.56 62.55
N GLY A 7 -7.48 -14.33 61.85
CA GLY A 7 -7.09 -15.14 60.70
C GLY A 7 -7.01 -14.28 59.44
N ILE A 8 -5.79 -14.14 58.92
CA ILE A 8 -5.42 -13.35 57.75
C ILE A 8 -5.99 -13.99 56.48
N ALA A 9 -6.80 -13.24 55.72
CA ALA A 9 -7.25 -13.61 54.39
C ALA A 9 -6.10 -13.43 53.38
N ILE A 10 -5.64 -14.53 52.78
CA ILE A 10 -4.66 -14.48 51.69
C ILE A 10 -5.43 -14.36 50.37
N LEU A 11 -5.54 -13.11 49.90
CA LEU A 11 -5.99 -12.75 48.56
C LEU A 11 -4.76 -12.73 47.65
N VAL A 12 -4.46 -13.84 46.95
CA VAL A 12 -3.49 -13.81 45.84
C VAL A 12 -4.24 -13.39 44.60
N SER A 13 -4.25 -12.08 44.36
CA SER A 13 -4.70 -11.47 43.13
C SER A 13 -3.91 -11.99 41.93
N LEU A 14 -4.61 -12.45 40.90
CA LEU A 14 -4.09 -12.75 39.57
C LEU A 14 -3.29 -11.55 39.02
N SER A 15 -1.96 -11.65 39.02
CA SER A 15 -1.11 -10.76 38.26
C SER A 15 -0.96 -11.30 36.82
N CYS A 16 -2.00 -11.12 36.01
CA CYS A 16 -1.91 -11.20 34.55
C CYS A 16 -2.04 -9.79 33.97
N SER A 17 -0.95 -9.02 34.01
CA SER A 17 -0.86 -7.73 33.33
C SER A 17 0.58 -7.44 32.91
N ALA A 18 1.15 -8.34 32.11
CA ALA A 18 2.45 -8.12 31.45
C ALA A 18 2.41 -8.34 29.92
N PHE A 19 1.24 -8.12 29.30
CA PHE A 19 1.08 -8.14 27.83
C PHE A 19 0.38 -6.87 27.32
N ALA A 20 0.79 -5.69 27.78
CA ALA A 20 0.25 -4.41 27.26
C ALA A 20 1.34 -3.40 26.85
N VAL A 21 2.63 -3.72 27.04
CA VAL A 21 3.71 -2.74 26.85
C VAL A 21 4.26 -2.72 25.40
N GLU A 22 4.11 -3.78 24.61
CA GLU A 22 4.69 -3.87 23.26
C GLU A 22 3.91 -3.18 22.12
N GLN A 23 2.71 -2.64 22.39
CA GLN A 23 1.87 -2.02 21.34
C GLN A 23 2.08 -0.51 21.16
N HIS A 24 2.81 0.17 22.04
CA HIS A 24 2.89 1.63 22.01
C HIS A 24 3.71 2.21 20.85
N ASN A 25 4.52 1.38 20.17
CA ASN A 25 5.43 1.84 19.11
C ASN A 25 5.13 1.18 17.74
N LYS A 26 3.94 0.63 17.54
CA LYS A 26 3.56 -0.03 16.29
C LYS A 26 2.20 0.45 15.84
N HIS A 27 2.13 1.02 14.64
CA HIS A 27 0.87 1.39 14.02
C HIS A 27 0.58 0.45 12.84
N ARG A 28 -0.64 -0.08 12.79
CA ARG A 28 -1.06 -1.04 11.76
C ARG A 28 -2.06 -0.40 10.81
N VAL A 29 -1.77 -0.52 9.52
CA VAL A 29 -2.66 -0.07 8.46
C VAL A 29 -3.13 -1.27 7.67
N SER A 30 -4.41 -1.57 7.79
CA SER A 30 -5.03 -2.70 7.09
C SER A 30 -5.05 -2.49 5.58
N VAL A 31 -5.00 -3.60 4.83
CA VAL A 31 -5.23 -3.59 3.37
C VAL A 31 -6.52 -2.84 3.01
N ARG A 32 -7.58 -2.96 3.83
CA ARG A 32 -8.85 -2.27 3.59
C ARG A 32 -8.71 -0.75 3.59
N GLN A 33 -7.93 -0.20 4.52
CA GLN A 33 -7.66 1.24 4.59
C GLN A 33 -6.86 1.68 3.37
N ILE A 34 -5.83 0.92 3.00
CA ILE A 34 -5.02 1.22 1.82
C ILE A 34 -5.87 1.15 0.53
N SER A 35 -6.68 0.11 0.37
CA SER A 35 -7.61 -0.01 -0.76
C SER A 35 -8.60 1.14 -0.82
N HIS A 36 -9.11 1.60 0.33
CA HIS A 36 -10.00 2.75 0.36
C HIS A 36 -9.29 4.02 -0.13
N GLN A 37 -8.07 4.27 0.33
CA GLN A 37 -7.27 5.42 -0.08
C GLN A 37 -6.89 5.36 -1.57
N LEU A 38 -6.52 4.18 -2.08
CA LEU A 38 -6.22 3.96 -3.50
C LEU A 38 -7.47 4.24 -4.36
N ASN A 39 -8.63 3.72 -3.96
CA ASN A 39 -9.88 3.96 -4.70
C ASN A 39 -10.31 5.43 -4.77
N GLN A 40 -9.76 6.31 -3.92
CA GLN A 40 -9.99 7.76 -4.01
C GLN A 40 -9.08 8.45 -5.04
N GLN A 41 -7.93 7.84 -5.37
CA GLN A 41 -6.95 8.37 -6.33
C GLN A 41 -7.17 7.82 -7.74
N PHE A 42 -7.93 6.74 -7.88
CA PHE A 42 -8.27 6.14 -9.16
C PHE A 42 -9.73 6.44 -9.56
N PRO A 43 -10.03 6.57 -10.85
CA PRO A 43 -9.08 6.49 -11.96
C PRO A 43 -8.23 7.77 -12.05
N PHE A 44 -7.00 7.62 -12.55
CA PHE A 44 -6.19 8.76 -12.96
C PHE A 44 -5.78 8.63 -14.42
N THR A 45 -5.55 9.78 -15.06
CA THR A 45 -5.23 9.85 -16.48
C THR A 45 -3.90 10.56 -16.71
N LEU A 46 -3.11 10.05 -17.64
CA LEU A 46 -1.89 10.66 -18.14
C LEU A 46 -2.03 10.95 -19.63
N ASP A 47 -1.64 12.16 -20.05
CA ASP A 47 -1.58 12.56 -21.45
C ASP A 47 -0.14 13.01 -21.73
N PHE A 48 0.58 12.23 -22.53
CA PHE A 48 1.96 12.54 -22.89
C PHE A 48 2.30 12.08 -24.29
N ASN A 49 2.90 12.98 -25.08
CA ASN A 49 3.30 12.73 -26.47
C ASN A 49 2.20 12.10 -27.35
N GLY A 50 0.93 12.49 -27.13
CA GLY A 50 -0.21 11.99 -27.89
C GLY A 50 -0.69 10.60 -27.48
N ILE A 51 -0.13 10.02 -26.42
CA ILE A 51 -0.70 8.86 -25.74
C ILE A 51 -1.56 9.35 -24.59
N LYS A 52 -2.82 8.89 -24.55
CA LYS A 52 -3.69 9.06 -23.39
C LYS A 52 -3.83 7.72 -22.69
N ALA A 53 -3.44 7.65 -21.43
CA ALA A 53 -3.59 6.46 -20.61
C ALA A 53 -4.48 6.75 -19.40
N ALA A 54 -5.47 5.90 -19.15
CA ALA A 54 -6.25 5.89 -17.92
C ALA A 54 -5.89 4.63 -17.13
N PHE A 55 -5.66 4.78 -15.83
CA PHE A 55 -5.39 3.67 -14.93
C PHE A 55 -6.59 3.50 -14.02
N GLU A 56 -7.12 2.27 -13.96
CA GLU A 56 -8.39 1.95 -13.33
C GLU A 56 -8.30 0.65 -12.51
N ASP A 57 -9.33 0.41 -11.71
CA ASP A 57 -9.50 -0.83 -10.92
C ASP A 57 -8.29 -1.22 -10.06
N PRO A 58 -7.79 -0.33 -9.17
CA PRO A 58 -6.61 -0.63 -8.38
C PRO A 58 -6.86 -1.75 -7.39
N LYS A 59 -5.93 -2.71 -7.36
CA LYS A 59 -5.91 -3.80 -6.41
C LYS A 59 -4.53 -3.93 -5.81
N ILE A 60 -4.46 -3.76 -4.50
CA ILE A 60 -3.22 -3.91 -3.74
C ILE A 60 -2.88 -5.39 -3.51
N VAL A 61 -1.63 -5.73 -3.75
CA VAL A 61 -0.99 -7.01 -3.41
C VAL A 61 0.20 -6.69 -2.50
N LEU A 62 0.27 -7.39 -1.37
CA LEU A 62 1.36 -7.28 -0.41
C LEU A 62 2.27 -8.50 -0.58
N ASP A 63 3.47 -8.31 -1.09
CA ASP A 63 4.47 -9.37 -1.09
C ASP A 63 5.37 -9.24 0.15
N VAL A 64 5.09 -10.16 1.08
CA VAL A 64 5.69 -10.24 2.39
C VAL A 64 7.12 -10.78 2.31
N LEU A 65 7.46 -11.54 1.28
CA LEU A 65 8.79 -12.13 1.13
C LEU A 65 9.77 -11.07 0.64
N GLU A 66 9.36 -10.29 -0.36
CA GLU A 66 10.19 -9.23 -0.95
C GLU A 66 10.07 -7.91 -0.18
N GLN A 67 9.13 -7.81 0.77
CA GLN A 67 8.82 -6.57 1.50
C GLN A 67 8.54 -5.40 0.54
N ASN A 68 7.71 -5.68 -0.47
CA ASN A 68 7.25 -4.71 -1.46
C ASN A 68 5.71 -4.70 -1.55
N ILE A 69 5.21 -3.61 -2.13
CA ILE A 69 3.79 -3.42 -2.41
C ILE A 69 3.62 -3.30 -3.91
N GLU A 70 2.63 -4.01 -4.42
CA GLU A 70 2.28 -4.02 -5.83
C GLU A 70 0.83 -3.55 -5.97
N ILE A 71 0.59 -2.65 -6.92
CA ILE A 71 -0.76 -2.21 -7.27
C ILE A 71 -1.08 -2.75 -8.66
N GLU A 72 -1.87 -3.81 -8.72
CA GLU A 72 -2.44 -4.32 -9.97
C GLU A 72 -3.52 -3.36 -10.45
N VAL A 73 -3.46 -2.95 -11.71
CA VAL A 73 -4.39 -1.99 -12.32
C VAL A 73 -4.73 -2.40 -13.75
N SER A 74 -5.86 -1.92 -14.25
CA SER A 74 -6.21 -1.96 -15.67
C SER A 74 -5.82 -0.64 -16.33
N MET A 75 -4.88 -0.66 -17.27
CA MET A 75 -4.54 0.53 -18.05
C MET A 75 -5.31 0.52 -19.37
N PHE A 76 -6.01 1.60 -19.67
CA PHE A 76 -6.60 1.87 -20.97
C PHE A 76 -5.77 2.94 -21.67
N ALA A 77 -5.10 2.56 -22.75
CA ALA A 77 -4.27 3.48 -23.51
C ALA A 77 -4.85 3.72 -24.91
N GLN A 78 -4.82 4.98 -25.33
CA GLN A 78 -5.14 5.43 -26.67
C GLN A 78 -3.89 5.99 -27.35
N SER A 79 -3.60 5.51 -28.56
CA SER A 79 -2.60 6.12 -29.44
C SER A 79 -3.11 6.10 -30.87
N GLN A 80 -3.03 7.23 -31.57
CA GLN A 80 -3.43 7.36 -32.99
C GLN A 80 -4.84 6.83 -33.29
N GLY A 81 -5.77 6.95 -32.33
CA GLY A 81 -7.16 6.49 -32.47
C GLY A 81 -7.39 5.01 -32.13
N ALA A 82 -6.35 4.20 -31.98
CA ALA A 82 -6.45 2.82 -31.49
C ALA A 82 -6.49 2.80 -29.97
N TRP A 83 -7.34 1.94 -29.40
CA TRP A 83 -7.47 1.73 -27.97
C TRP A 83 -6.96 0.34 -27.59
N VAL A 84 -6.25 0.26 -26.47
CA VAL A 84 -5.80 -1.00 -25.89
C VAL A 84 -6.09 -0.99 -24.38
N LYS A 85 -6.62 -2.10 -23.86
CA LYS A 85 -6.73 -2.33 -22.41
C LYS A 85 -5.64 -3.33 -22.01
N VAL A 86 -4.74 -2.96 -21.11
CA VAL A 86 -3.62 -3.79 -20.68
C VAL A 86 -3.67 -3.96 -19.16
N PRO A 87 -3.76 -5.19 -18.63
CA PRO A 87 -3.51 -5.41 -17.22
C PRO A 87 -2.03 -5.15 -16.91
N CYS A 88 -1.76 -4.31 -15.91
CA CYS A 88 -0.40 -4.00 -15.49
C CYS A 88 -0.29 -3.91 -13.97
N LYS A 89 0.95 -3.81 -13.53
CA LYS A 89 1.36 -3.74 -12.14
C LYS A 89 2.20 -2.49 -11.96
N LEU A 90 1.89 -1.74 -10.91
CA LEU A 90 2.70 -0.62 -10.44
C LEU A 90 3.47 -1.07 -9.20
N THR A 91 4.78 -0.94 -9.23
CA THR A 91 5.66 -1.10 -8.06
C THR A 91 6.33 0.22 -7.76
N GLY A 92 6.87 0.39 -6.56
CA GLY A 92 7.57 1.62 -6.20
C GLY A 92 8.29 1.47 -4.87
N HIS A 93 8.87 2.56 -4.40
CA HIS A 93 9.51 2.60 -3.10
C HIS A 93 8.51 3.06 -2.04
N LEU A 94 8.36 2.24 -1.01
CA LEU A 94 7.48 2.50 0.11
C LEU A 94 8.17 3.43 1.12
N THR A 95 7.69 4.65 1.23
CA THR A 95 8.26 5.69 2.10
C THR A 95 7.21 6.22 3.07
N PHE A 96 7.62 6.55 4.29
CA PHE A 96 6.82 7.35 5.20
C PHE A 96 7.28 8.80 5.14
N ASP A 97 6.40 9.71 4.74
CA ASP A 97 6.62 11.14 4.83
C ASP A 97 6.23 11.63 6.24
N PRO A 98 7.20 12.05 7.08
CA PRO A 98 6.93 12.50 8.43
C PRO A 98 6.33 13.92 8.51
N ILE A 99 6.45 14.72 7.45
CA ILE A 99 5.95 16.10 7.40
C ILE A 99 4.45 16.06 7.18
N ASP A 100 4.03 15.45 6.07
CA ASP A 100 2.62 15.33 5.72
C ASP A 100 1.96 14.15 6.42
N LYS A 101 2.72 13.29 7.10
CA LYS A 101 2.25 12.07 7.78
C LYS A 101 1.50 11.17 6.81
N HIS A 102 2.14 10.86 5.70
CA HIS A 102 1.61 9.98 4.68
C HIS A 102 2.49 8.73 4.54
N LEU A 103 1.86 7.58 4.29
CA LEU A 103 2.56 6.43 3.73
C LEU A 103 2.41 6.51 2.21
N ILE A 104 3.52 6.61 1.49
CA ILE A 104 3.55 6.89 0.05
C ILE A 104 4.27 5.75 -0.67
N LEU A 105 3.79 5.42 -1.86
CA LEU A 105 4.50 4.62 -2.84
C LEU A 105 5.00 5.56 -3.93
N ASP A 106 6.29 5.88 -3.88
CA ASP A 106 6.96 6.83 -4.77
C ASP A 106 7.78 6.10 -5.86
N ASN A 107 8.27 6.87 -6.84
CA ASN A 107 9.11 6.36 -7.94
C ASN A 107 8.50 5.15 -8.65
N LEU A 108 7.22 5.29 -9.02
CA LEU A 108 6.48 4.16 -9.56
C LEU A 108 7.09 3.63 -10.85
N LEU A 109 7.19 2.31 -10.91
CA LEU A 109 7.58 1.54 -12.07
C LEU A 109 6.38 0.78 -12.61
N PHE A 110 6.30 0.73 -13.92
CA PHE A 110 5.26 -0.01 -14.64
C PHE A 110 5.83 -1.35 -15.10
N ASP A 111 5.17 -2.43 -14.71
CA ASP A 111 5.42 -3.77 -15.21
C ASP A 111 4.15 -4.35 -15.84
N LYS A 112 4.31 -5.04 -16.96
CA LYS A 112 3.20 -5.76 -17.59
C LYS A 112 2.94 -7.07 -16.83
N LEU A 113 1.68 -7.38 -16.54
CA LEU A 113 1.30 -8.70 -16.03
C LEU A 113 1.49 -9.75 -17.13
N LYS A 114 2.06 -10.93 -16.78
CA LYS A 114 2.26 -12.03 -17.74
C LYS A 114 0.92 -12.38 -18.39
N GLU A 115 0.89 -12.33 -19.72
CA GLU A 115 -0.30 -12.66 -20.50
C GLU A 115 -0.73 -14.10 -20.24
N THR A 116 -2.02 -14.29 -19.98
CA THR A 116 -2.67 -15.61 -20.05
C THR A 116 -2.79 -16.03 -21.52
N ASP A 117 -2.82 -17.34 -21.79
CA ASP A 117 -2.80 -17.87 -23.18
C ASP A 117 -3.93 -17.33 -24.08
N ASP A 118 -5.05 -16.87 -23.51
CA ASP A 118 -6.18 -16.26 -24.21
C ASP A 118 -5.92 -14.80 -24.65
N ASP A 119 -5.00 -14.08 -23.99
CA ASP A 119 -4.70 -12.67 -24.26
C ASP A 119 -3.71 -12.48 -25.43
N LYS A 120 -2.97 -13.53 -25.79
CA LYS A 120 -1.90 -13.48 -26.81
C LYS A 120 -2.37 -12.99 -28.18
N SER A 121 -3.65 -13.13 -28.52
CA SER A 121 -4.20 -12.71 -29.82
C SER A 121 -4.51 -11.21 -29.93
N LEU A 122 -4.80 -10.53 -28.81
CA LEU A 122 -5.16 -9.11 -28.79
C LEU A 122 -3.92 -8.20 -28.74
N PHE A 123 -2.78 -8.71 -28.25
CA PHE A 123 -1.61 -7.88 -27.95
C PHE A 123 -0.40 -8.08 -28.87
N ALA A 124 -0.42 -9.02 -29.83
CA ALA A 124 0.72 -9.29 -30.71
C ALA A 124 1.15 -8.05 -31.52
N GLU A 125 0.21 -7.27 -32.06
CA GLU A 125 0.49 -5.99 -32.75
C GLU A 125 0.71 -4.81 -31.80
N SER A 126 0.29 -4.92 -30.54
CA SER A 126 0.38 -3.86 -29.53
C SER A 126 1.70 -3.83 -28.76
N SER A 127 2.59 -4.80 -28.98
CA SER A 127 3.86 -4.95 -28.26
C SER A 127 4.78 -3.71 -28.39
N GLN A 128 4.81 -3.08 -29.57
CA GLN A 128 5.52 -1.82 -29.79
C GLN A 128 4.86 -0.65 -29.04
N LEU A 129 3.53 -0.56 -29.06
CA LEU A 129 2.76 0.47 -28.39
C LEU A 129 2.90 0.35 -26.85
N ILE A 130 2.90 -0.87 -26.32
CA ILE A 130 3.15 -1.15 -24.89
C ILE A 130 4.59 -0.76 -24.51
N THR A 131 5.59 -1.12 -25.32
CA THR A 131 6.98 -0.72 -25.07
C THR A 131 7.13 0.80 -25.10
N PHE A 132 6.47 1.47 -26.04
CA PHE A 132 6.45 2.92 -26.14
C PHE A 132 5.76 3.56 -24.93
N ILE A 133 4.63 3.03 -24.46
CA ILE A 133 3.97 3.44 -23.22
C ILE A 133 4.91 3.28 -22.03
N GLN A 134 5.57 2.12 -21.88
CA GLN A 134 6.50 1.88 -20.78
C GLN A 134 7.64 2.92 -20.76
N GLN A 135 8.26 3.18 -21.89
CA GLN A 135 9.36 4.15 -21.96
C GLN A 135 8.91 5.59 -21.74
N THR A 136 7.66 5.89 -22.05
CA THR A 136 7.14 7.26 -22.08
C THR A 136 6.42 7.63 -20.78
N ILE A 137 5.62 6.72 -20.22
CA ILE A 137 4.72 7.01 -19.10
C ILE A 137 5.39 6.78 -17.74
N VAL A 138 6.38 5.88 -17.63
CA VAL A 138 7.01 5.51 -16.34
C VAL A 138 7.55 6.73 -15.59
N ASN A 139 8.12 7.72 -16.28
CA ASN A 139 8.67 8.92 -15.64
C ASN A 139 7.61 9.97 -15.27
N HIS A 140 6.34 9.70 -15.54
CA HIS A 140 5.22 10.62 -15.35
C HIS A 140 4.11 10.01 -14.48
N LEU A 141 4.37 8.86 -13.86
CA LEU A 141 3.45 8.28 -12.89
C LEU A 141 3.43 9.15 -11.62
N PRO A 142 2.25 9.47 -11.08
CA PRO A 142 2.15 10.21 -9.83
C PRO A 142 2.56 9.32 -8.66
N ASP A 143 3.02 9.91 -7.56
CA ASP A 143 3.15 9.19 -6.30
C ASP A 143 1.77 8.75 -5.81
N LEU A 144 1.69 7.54 -5.23
CA LEU A 144 0.43 7.04 -4.66
C LEU A 144 0.48 7.16 -3.15
N THR A 145 -0.47 7.91 -2.59
CA THR A 145 -0.68 7.92 -1.13
C THR A 145 -1.38 6.63 -0.74
N LEU A 146 -0.72 5.75 -0.01
CA LEU A 146 -1.32 4.53 0.52
C LEU A 146 -2.17 4.81 1.76
N VAL A 147 -1.75 5.78 2.57
CA VAL A 147 -2.42 6.15 3.83
C VAL A 147 -2.18 7.61 4.15
N ASP A 148 -3.23 8.32 4.54
CA ASP A 148 -3.14 9.62 5.21
C ASP A 148 -3.41 9.45 6.71
N PHE A 149 -2.39 9.67 7.55
CA PHE A 149 -2.52 9.50 9.00
C PHE A 149 -3.17 10.70 9.70
N ASN A 150 -3.27 11.86 9.05
CA ASN A 150 -4.00 13.00 9.59
C ASN A 150 -5.50 12.69 9.66
N LEU A 151 -6.03 12.05 8.62
CA LEU A 151 -7.44 11.63 8.58
C LEU A 151 -7.77 10.53 9.61
N LEU A 152 -6.78 9.74 10.00
CA LEU A 152 -6.94 8.69 10.99
C LEU A 152 -6.86 9.18 12.44
N ASN A 153 -6.61 10.49 12.66
CA ASN A 153 -6.35 11.09 13.98
C ASN A 153 -5.27 10.33 14.77
N THR A 154 -4.32 9.71 14.07
CA THR A 154 -3.28 8.92 14.70
C THR A 154 -2.22 9.88 15.25
N PRO A 155 -1.90 9.85 16.56
CA PRO A 155 -0.82 10.66 17.11
C PRO A 155 0.52 10.08 16.65
N LEU A 156 0.97 10.48 15.46
CA LEU A 156 2.30 10.16 14.95
C LEU A 156 3.27 11.28 15.30
N THR A 157 4.35 10.92 15.99
CA THR A 157 5.50 11.80 16.21
C THR A 157 6.46 11.67 15.01
N PRO A 158 6.74 12.75 14.26
CA PRO A 158 7.54 12.74 13.03
C PRO A 158 8.94 12.10 13.16
N GLU A 159 9.55 12.17 14.35
CA GLU A 159 10.94 11.76 14.60
C GLU A 159 11.12 10.27 14.92
N ALA A 160 10.05 9.47 14.91
CA ALA A 160 10.10 8.15 15.52
C ALA A 160 10.11 6.97 14.54
N THR A 161 9.80 7.11 13.24
CA THR A 161 9.68 5.91 12.37
C THR A 161 11.02 5.19 12.21
N LYS A 162 11.17 4.05 12.90
CA LYS A 162 12.33 3.15 12.86
C LYS A 162 12.30 2.18 11.69
N GLY A 163 11.13 1.96 11.10
CA GLY A 163 10.99 1.09 9.94
C GLY A 163 9.55 0.79 9.55
N LEU A 164 9.43 0.13 8.40
CA LEU A 164 8.19 -0.35 7.82
C LEU A 164 8.27 -1.87 7.66
N LEU A 165 7.18 -2.56 7.96
CA LEU A 165 7.10 -4.00 7.78
C LEU A 165 5.79 -4.36 7.06
N ILE A 166 5.91 -5.10 5.97
CA ILE A 166 4.76 -5.61 5.22
C ILE A 166 4.38 -6.98 5.77
N GLN A 167 3.10 -7.12 6.12
CA GLN A 167 2.50 -8.36 6.62
C GLN A 167 1.34 -8.78 5.72
N PRO A 168 0.88 -10.04 5.76
CA PRO A 168 -0.10 -10.56 4.79
C PRO A 168 -1.44 -9.80 4.69
N ARG A 169 -1.76 -8.94 5.66
CA ARG A 169 -3.05 -8.22 5.72
C ARG A 169 -2.92 -6.75 6.09
N HIS A 170 -1.70 -6.26 6.34
CA HIS A 170 -1.47 -4.89 6.77
C HIS A 170 -0.01 -4.48 6.57
N VAL A 171 0.22 -3.18 6.52
CA VAL A 171 1.53 -2.58 6.66
C VAL A 171 1.66 -2.09 8.10
N GLN A 172 2.81 -2.33 8.72
CA GLN A 172 3.10 -1.92 10.08
C GLN A 172 4.21 -0.87 10.08
N LEU A 173 3.89 0.32 10.60
CA LEU A 173 4.86 1.35 10.91
C LEU A 173 5.40 1.10 12.32
N ILE A 174 6.72 1.12 12.45
CA ILE A 174 7.43 0.93 13.71
C ILE A 174 8.04 2.27 14.11
N PHE A 175 7.76 2.71 15.34
CA PHE A 175 8.24 3.95 15.93
C PHE A 175 9.28 3.71 17.06
#